data_AF-A0A150UN13-F1
#
_entry.id   AF-A0A150UN13-F1
#
_cell.length_a   1.000
_cell.length_b   1.000
_cell.length_c   1.000
_cell.angle_alpha   90.00
_cell.angle_beta   90.00
_cell.angle_gamma   90.00
#
_symmetry.space_group_name_H-M   'P 1'
#
loop_
_entity.id
_entity.type
_entity.pdbx_description
1 polymer ?
#
loop_
_entity_poly.entity_id
_entity_poly.type
_entity_poly.pdbx_seq_one_letter_code
_entity_poly.pdbx_strand_id
1 'polypeptide(L)' 'LPPHCSHVLQPLDVSIFSPLKKALTAETDKVTSLDPGRQSRVEWTKAYIRAREKAII' A
#
# COMPACT_ATOMS: atom_id res chain seq x y z
N LEU A 1 -7.95 21.33 -15.80
CA LEU A 1 -7.91 20.46 -14.60
C LEU A 1 -8.11 21.35 -13.38
N PRO A 2 -8.93 20.93 -12.39
CA PRO A 2 -9.03 21.64 -11.12
C PRO A 2 -7.62 21.85 -10.51
N PRO A 3 -7.37 22.95 -9.77
CA PRO A 3 -6.05 23.29 -9.24
C PRO A 3 -5.39 22.18 -8.40
N HIS A 4 -6.20 21.25 -7.89
CA HIS A 4 -5.79 20.13 -7.04
C HIS A 4 -5.71 18.79 -7.76
N CYS A 5 -5.99 18.70 -9.06
CA CYS A 5 -5.91 17.42 -9.77
C CYS A 5 -4.49 17.11 -10.27
N SER A 6 -3.61 18.09 -10.38
CA SER A 6 -2.24 17.89 -10.88
C SER A 6 -1.41 16.97 -9.98
N HIS A 7 -1.66 16.93 -8.67
CA HIS A 7 -1.00 15.99 -7.75
C HIS A 7 -1.67 14.62 -7.76
N VAL A 8 -3.01 14.57 -7.72
CA VAL A 8 -3.76 13.30 -7.71
C VAL A 8 -3.54 12.49 -8.99
N LEU A 9 -3.34 13.17 -10.13
CA LEU A 9 -3.16 12.56 -11.44
C LEU A 9 -1.69 12.43 -11.85
N GLN A 10 -0.73 12.60 -10.93
CA GLN A 10 0.65 12.36 -11.31
C GLN A 10 0.80 10.91 -11.74
N PRO A 11 1.50 10.64 -12.86
CA PRO A 11 1.71 9.28 -13.34
C PRO A 11 2.25 8.36 -12.25
N LEU A 12 3.15 8.86 -11.39
CA LEU A 12 3.70 8.11 -10.26
C LEU A 12 2.63 7.75 -9.20
N ASP A 13 1.80 8.72 -8.81
CA ASP A 13 0.71 8.51 -7.84
C ASP A 13 -0.32 7.50 -8.34
N VAL A 14 -0.66 7.57 -9.64
CA VAL A 14 -1.67 6.70 -10.26
C VAL A 14 -1.11 5.31 -10.56
N SER A 15 0.10 5.22 -11.12
CA SER A 15 0.65 3.95 -11.61
C SER A 15 1.40 3.14 -10.55
N ILE A 16 2.01 3.78 -9.55
CA ILE A 16 2.84 3.09 -8.56
C ILE A 16 2.25 3.22 -7.16
N PHE A 17 2.01 4.44 -6.67
CA PHE A 17 1.63 4.62 -5.26
C PHE A 17 0.21 4.16 -4.95
N SER A 18 -0.76 4.39 -5.83
CA SER A 18 -2.14 3.93 -5.61
C SER A 18 -2.25 2.40 -5.61
N PRO A 19 -1.70 1.66 -6.59
CA PRO A 19 -1.68 0.20 -6.55
C PRO A 19 -0.93 -0.35 -5.34
N LEU A 20 0.24 0.21 -5.02
CA LEU A 20 1.05 -0.22 -3.88
C LEU A 20 0.32 0.00 -2.56
N LYS A 21 -0.31 1.17 -2.37
CA LYS A 21 -1.10 1.48 -1.18
C LYS A 21 -2.25 0.49 -1.02
N LYS A 22 -2.98 0.19 -2.11
CA LYS A 22 -4.09 -0.78 -2.08
C LYS A 22 -3.61 -2.17 -1.70
N ALA A 23 -2.51 -2.65 -2.30
CA ALA A 23 -1.95 -3.96 -1.97
C ALA A 23 -1.41 -4.02 -0.53
N LEU A 24 -0.77 -2.95 -0.06
CA LEU A 24 -0.22 -2.87 1.30
C LEU A 24 -1.32 -2.87 2.36
N THR A 25 -2.41 -2.12 2.13
CA THR A 25 -3.60 -2.17 3.00
C THR A 25 -4.15 -3.59 3.07
N ALA A 26 -4.33 -4.25 1.93
CA ALA A 26 -4.84 -5.62 1.89
C ALA A 26 -3.94 -6.65 2.62
N GLU A 27 -2.62 -6.50 2.57
CA GLU A 27 -1.69 -7.37 3.31
C GLU A 27 -1.64 -7.02 4.80
N THR A 28 -1.74 -5.75 5.15
CA THR A 28 -1.72 -5.29 6.54
C THR A 28 -3.02 -5.66 7.26
N ASP A 29 -4.17 -5.55 6.60
CA ASP A 29 -5.47 -5.92 7.17
C ASP A 29 -5.52 -7.41 7.55
N LYS A 30 -4.83 -8.29 6.82
CA LYS A 30 -4.70 -9.72 7.18
C LYS A 30 -3.94 -9.94 8.48
N VAL A 31 -2.98 -9.07 8.78
CA VAL A 31 -2.17 -9.15 10.01
C VAL A 31 -2.95 -8.52 11.17
N THR A 32 -3.53 -7.33 10.94
CA THR A 32 -4.28 -6.58 11.97
C THR A 32 -5.59 -7.25 12.36
N SER A 33 -6.26 -7.96 11.45
CA SER A 33 -7.48 -8.72 11.78
C SER A 33 -7.23 -9.92 12.70
N LEU A 34 -6.00 -10.42 12.76
CA LEU A 34 -5.61 -11.55 13.61
C LEU A 34 -5.13 -11.08 15.00
N ASP A 35 -4.48 -9.92 15.09
CA ASP A 35 -4.04 -9.32 16.36
C ASP A 35 -4.11 -7.78 16.27
N PRO A 36 -5.25 -7.17 16.63
CA PRO A 36 -5.44 -5.73 16.59
C PRO A 36 -4.63 -5.05 17.71
N GLY A 37 -3.38 -4.72 17.42
CA GLY A 37 -2.50 -3.97 18.33
C GLY A 37 -1.03 -4.37 18.27
N ARG A 38 -0.70 -5.51 17.65
CA ARG A 38 0.67 -6.05 17.64
C ARG A 38 1.19 -6.27 16.22
N GLN A 39 1.19 -5.22 15.39
CA GLN A 39 1.95 -5.30 14.14
C GLN A 39 3.43 -5.03 14.42
N SER A 40 4.25 -6.08 14.40
CA SER A 40 5.69 -5.92 14.53
C SER A 40 6.29 -5.30 13.27
N ARG A 41 7.46 -4.65 13.40
CA ARG A 41 8.22 -4.14 12.25
C ARG A 41 8.55 -5.25 11.24
N VAL A 42 8.80 -6.46 11.73
CA VAL A 42 9.12 -7.63 10.89
C VAL A 42 7.90 -8.04 10.06
N GLU A 43 6.72 -8.09 10.65
CA GLU A 43 5.47 -8.41 9.94
C GLU A 43 5.10 -7.32 8.95
N TRP A 44 5.26 -6.05 9.32
CA TRP A 44 5.08 -4.93 8.39
C TRP A 44 6.01 -5.05 7.18
N THR A 45 7.30 -5.33 7.39
CA THR A 45 8.26 -5.51 6.28
C THR A 45 7.88 -6.68 5.39
N LYS A 46 7.45 -7.81 5.96
CA LYS A 46 6.96 -8.97 5.18
C LYS A 46 5.70 -8.63 4.37
N ALA A 47 4.76 -7.90 4.95
CA ALA A 47 3.56 -7.42 4.26
C ALA A 47 3.94 -6.47 3.11
N TYR A 48 4.90 -5.57 3.32
CA TYR A 48 5.41 -4.67 2.29
C TYR A 48 6.05 -5.42 1.12
N ILE A 49 6.91 -6.41 1.37
CA ILE A 49 7.55 -7.20 0.30
C ILE A 49 6.48 -7.88 -0.57
N ARG A 50 5.49 -8.54 0.06
CA ARG A 50 4.37 -9.18 -0.65
C ARG A 50 3.51 -8.19 -1.42
N ALA A 51 3.22 -7.03 -0.81
CA ALA A 51 2.44 -5.99 -1.45
C ALA A 51 3.15 -5.41 -2.67
N ARG A 52 4.46 -5.22 -2.58
CA ARG A 52 5.30 -4.73 -3.70
C ARG A 52 5.29 -5.71 -4.88
N GLU A 53 5.49 -7.01 -4.63
CA GLU A 53 5.42 -8.05 -5.66
C GLU A 53 4.05 -8.11 -6.35
N LYS A 54 2.97 -7.83 -5.63
CA LYS A 54 1.60 -7.83 -6.19
C LYS A 54 1.26 -6.55 -6.95
N ALA A 55 1.80 -5.42 -6.53
CA ALA A 55 1.43 -4.10 -7.05
C ALA A 55 2.32 -3.64 -8.21
N ILE A 56 3.57 -4.09 -8.27
CA ILE A 56 4.57 -3.65 -9.23
C ILE A 56 5.16 -4.90 -9.88
N ILE A 57 4.68 -5.22 -11.09
CA ILE A 57 5.22 -6.27 -11.96
C ILE A 57 6.40 -5.71 -12.73
#